data_AF-A0A7S0PPX4-F1
#
_entry.id   AF-A0A7S0PPX4-F1
#
_cell.length_a   1.000
_cell.length_b   1.000
_cell.length_c   1.000
_cell.angle_alpha   90.00
_cell.angle_beta   90.00
_cell.angle_gamma   90.00
#
_symmetry.space_group_name_H-M   'P 1'
#
loop_
_entity.id
_entity.type
_entity.pdbx_description
1 polymer ?
#
loop_
_entity_poly.entity_id
_entity_poly.type
_entity_poly.pdbx_seq_one_letter_code
_entity_poly.pdbx_strand_id
1 'polypeptide(L)'
;AFGAFAGFAPAPPRPALFAFGQDLEKIEKIDEKTPEPSDPAARVGNAPLLCERFSAAEAEEGAELVATRGDALLGLRSDERMALLGAFDALRDADRDCSGDEDVDEAGRRAIGLARGLERLRFTPGHHPDTTRDAEPGAALDARGPSGETLAWALQCDTQDSLLSSLLSSESACAWSELRRLGVPLWVRDDGELRRLVDAAARAEFAATRDPGGENPCALLYAALGRTSVLAGLFKAARDTRLAEFLSRNFAEDRHREAALKNAYALMSKHRYAFAATFFVL
;
A
#
# COMPACT_ATOMS: atom_id res chain seq x y z
N ALA A 1 50.84 -42.96 -9.45
CA ALA A 1 49.65 -43.84 -9.35
C ALA A 1 48.77 -43.31 -8.23
N PHE A 2 47.44 -43.41 -8.38
CA PHE A 2 46.33 -42.70 -7.66
C PHE A 2 46.12 -41.26 -8.20
N GLY A 3 45.05 -40.85 -8.90
CA GLY A 3 43.63 -41.30 -8.94
C GLY A 3 42.89 -40.76 -7.70
N ALA A 4 41.72 -40.13 -7.70
CA ALA A 4 40.74 -39.65 -8.68
C ALA A 4 39.72 -38.75 -7.90
N PHE A 5 38.77 -38.13 -8.61
CA PHE A 5 37.50 -37.53 -8.13
C PHE A 5 37.52 -36.20 -7.33
N ALA A 6 37.32 -35.09 -8.05
CA ALA A 6 36.63 -33.91 -7.52
C ALA A 6 35.11 -34.14 -7.64
N GLY A 7 34.44 -34.40 -6.52
CA GLY A 7 32.99 -34.48 -6.45
C GLY A 7 32.36 -33.08 -6.48
N PHE A 8 31.50 -32.83 -7.46
CA PHE A 8 30.59 -31.69 -7.50
C PHE A 8 29.58 -31.84 -6.34
N ALA A 9 29.56 -30.89 -5.41
CA ALA A 9 28.46 -30.76 -4.46
C ALA A 9 27.22 -30.20 -5.20
N PRO A 10 26.02 -30.78 -5.06
CA PRO A 10 24.82 -30.19 -5.63
C PRO A 10 24.41 -28.94 -4.85
N ALA A 11 23.95 -27.92 -5.57
CA ALA A 11 23.41 -26.68 -5.01
C ALA A 11 22.19 -26.96 -4.11
N PRO A 12 21.94 -26.15 -3.06
CA PRO A 12 20.76 -26.32 -2.22
C PRO A 12 19.47 -26.10 -3.04
N PRO A 13 18.40 -26.85 -2.77
CA PRO A 13 17.13 -26.66 -3.47
C PRO A 13 16.57 -25.27 -3.18
N ARG A 14 16.04 -24.61 -4.22
CA ARG A 14 15.30 -23.35 -4.11
C ARG A 14 14.10 -23.55 -3.17
N PRO A 15 13.74 -22.59 -2.31
CA PRO A 15 12.50 -22.68 -1.54
C PRO A 15 11.32 -22.72 -2.51
N ALA A 16 10.39 -23.66 -2.28
CA ALA A 16 9.20 -23.81 -3.09
C ALA A 16 8.36 -22.53 -3.04
N LEU A 17 8.06 -21.97 -4.22
CA LEU A 17 7.03 -20.95 -4.38
C LEU A 17 5.69 -21.59 -4.03
N PHE A 18 5.00 -20.98 -3.08
CA PHE A 18 3.67 -21.38 -2.61
C PHE A 18 2.69 -21.35 -3.80
N ALA A 19 2.18 -22.51 -4.22
CA ALA A 19 1.16 -22.62 -5.26
C ALA A 19 -0.11 -23.20 -4.63
N PHE A 20 -1.16 -22.39 -4.56
CA PHE A 20 -2.46 -22.78 -4.03
C PHE A 20 -3.15 -23.76 -5.00
N GLY A 21 -3.62 -24.91 -4.51
CA GLY A 21 -4.54 -25.79 -5.24
C GLY A 21 -4.11 -27.23 -5.54
N GLN A 22 -2.94 -27.70 -5.10
CA GLN A 22 -2.49 -29.08 -5.41
C GLN A 22 -3.02 -30.17 -4.46
N ASP A 23 -3.66 -29.82 -3.34
CA ASP A 23 -4.07 -30.79 -2.31
C ASP A 23 -5.50 -31.33 -2.42
N LEU A 24 -6.22 -31.07 -3.53
CA LEU A 24 -7.61 -31.53 -3.68
C LEU A 24 -7.80 -32.83 -4.49
N GLU A 25 -6.75 -33.43 -5.02
CA GLU A 25 -6.87 -34.70 -5.76
C GLU A 25 -6.67 -35.92 -4.86
N LYS A 26 -7.64 -36.20 -3.98
CA LYS A 26 -7.80 -37.51 -3.31
C LYS A 26 -9.14 -37.63 -2.59
N ILE A 27 -10.23 -37.71 -3.34
CA ILE A 27 -11.45 -38.38 -2.88
C ILE A 27 -11.91 -39.32 -4.00
N GLU A 28 -11.74 -40.62 -3.77
CA GLU A 28 -12.09 -41.70 -4.69
C GLU A 28 -13.60 -41.95 -4.76
N LYS A 29 -14.08 -42.13 -6.00
CA LYS A 29 -15.10 -43.08 -6.50
C LYS A 29 -16.23 -43.54 -5.55
N ILE A 30 -17.46 -43.13 -5.87
CA ILE A 30 -18.66 -43.97 -5.72
C ILE A 30 -19.44 -43.91 -7.04
N ASP A 31 -19.86 -45.08 -7.51
CA ASP A 31 -20.43 -45.39 -8.83
C ASP A 31 -21.93 -45.68 -8.66
N GLU A 32 -22.84 -44.90 -9.27
CA GLU A 32 -24.25 -45.32 -9.47
C GLU A 32 -25.02 -44.50 -10.54
N LYS A 33 -25.06 -45.04 -11.77
CA LYS A 33 -26.18 -45.20 -12.73
C LYS A 33 -27.41 -44.24 -12.73
N THR A 34 -27.43 -43.27 -13.69
CA THR A 34 -28.50 -42.78 -14.65
C THR A 34 -29.96 -42.53 -14.15
N PRO A 35 -30.72 -41.46 -14.55
CA PRO A 35 -30.85 -40.96 -15.94
C PRO A 35 -30.93 -39.43 -16.16
N GLU A 36 -30.72 -39.02 -17.42
CA GLU A 36 -30.78 -37.62 -17.89
C GLU A 36 -32.16 -36.97 -17.69
N PRO A 37 -32.16 -35.64 -17.47
CA PRO A 37 -33.05 -34.79 -18.25
C PRO A 37 -32.37 -33.51 -18.78
N SER A 38 -32.55 -33.28 -20.08
CA SER A 38 -32.72 -32.00 -20.76
C SER A 38 -32.01 -30.74 -20.21
N ASP A 39 -31.01 -30.28 -20.96
CA ASP A 39 -30.55 -28.88 -21.00
C ASP A 39 -31.74 -27.90 -21.07
N PRO A 40 -31.67 -26.76 -20.36
CA PRO A 40 -30.78 -25.68 -20.79
C PRO A 40 -30.06 -25.02 -19.60
N ALA A 41 -28.89 -25.55 -19.25
CA ALA A 41 -27.89 -24.74 -18.59
C ALA A 41 -26.73 -24.64 -19.57
N ALA A 42 -26.76 -23.61 -20.41
CA ALA A 42 -25.60 -23.22 -21.20
C ALA A 42 -24.42 -23.13 -20.23
N ARG A 43 -23.57 -24.16 -20.27
CA ARG A 43 -22.30 -24.20 -19.58
C ARG A 43 -21.61 -22.90 -19.94
N VAL A 44 -21.33 -22.07 -18.94
CA VAL A 44 -20.37 -20.96 -19.07
C VAL A 44 -19.05 -21.65 -19.34
N GLY A 45 -18.82 -21.93 -20.63
CA GLY A 45 -17.59 -22.52 -21.11
C GLY A 45 -16.50 -21.49 -20.96
N ASN A 46 -15.38 -21.92 -20.37
CA ASN A 46 -14.04 -21.34 -20.46
C ASN A 46 -13.96 -20.03 -21.26
N ALA A 47 -14.45 -18.94 -20.69
CA ALA A 47 -14.07 -17.62 -21.11
C ALA A 47 -12.64 -17.39 -20.58
N PRO A 48 -11.71 -16.84 -21.38
CA PRO A 48 -10.47 -16.34 -20.79
C PRO A 48 -10.87 -15.38 -19.66
N LEU A 49 -10.15 -15.40 -18.54
CA LEU A 49 -10.29 -14.42 -17.46
C LEU A 49 -9.84 -13.04 -17.99
N LEU A 50 -10.54 -12.50 -18.99
CA LEU A 50 -10.56 -11.10 -19.29
C LEU A 50 -11.29 -10.48 -18.12
N CYS A 51 -10.62 -9.57 -17.42
CA CYS A 51 -11.28 -8.67 -16.49
C CYS A 51 -12.27 -7.84 -17.30
N GLU A 52 -13.48 -8.35 -17.49
CA GLU A 52 -14.60 -7.56 -17.99
C GLU A 52 -14.93 -6.59 -16.85
N ARG A 53 -14.58 -5.32 -17.07
CA ARG A 53 -14.91 -4.21 -16.17
C ARG A 53 -16.41 -4.27 -15.92
N PHE A 54 -16.83 -4.21 -14.66
CA PHE A 54 -18.23 -4.13 -14.29
C PHE A 54 -18.79 -2.81 -14.84
N SER A 55 -19.49 -2.93 -15.96
CA SER A 55 -19.94 -1.81 -16.75
C SER A 55 -21.04 -1.06 -16.01
N ALA A 56 -21.17 0.24 -16.28
CA ALA A 56 -22.30 1.02 -15.79
C ALA A 56 -23.65 0.40 -16.21
N ALA A 57 -23.69 -0.25 -17.38
CA ALA A 57 -24.88 -0.95 -17.87
C ALA A 57 -25.19 -2.21 -17.05
N GLU A 58 -24.17 -2.97 -16.63
CA GLU A 58 -24.34 -4.19 -15.83
C GLU A 58 -24.74 -3.86 -14.38
N ALA A 59 -24.24 -2.76 -13.84
CA ALA A 59 -24.67 -2.22 -12.55
C ALA A 59 -26.15 -1.80 -12.59
N GLU A 60 -26.58 -1.15 -13.68
CA GLU A 60 -27.97 -0.72 -13.88
C GLU A 60 -28.91 -1.90 -14.08
N GLU A 61 -28.50 -2.89 -14.88
CA GLU A 61 -29.24 -4.15 -15.07
C GLU A 61 -29.35 -4.95 -13.76
N GLY A 62 -28.26 -5.05 -12.99
CA GLY A 62 -28.26 -5.68 -11.68
C GLY A 62 -29.18 -4.98 -10.68
N ALA A 63 -29.18 -3.64 -10.67
CA ALA A 63 -30.08 -2.86 -9.83
C ALA A 63 -31.55 -3.02 -10.24
N GLU A 64 -31.85 -3.04 -11.54
CA GLU A 64 -33.18 -3.29 -12.07
C GLU A 64 -33.70 -4.69 -11.72
N LEU A 65 -32.84 -5.71 -11.79
CA LEU A 65 -33.17 -7.07 -11.38
C LEU A 65 -33.48 -7.17 -9.89
N VAL A 66 -32.73 -6.48 -9.03
CA VAL A 66 -33.02 -6.44 -7.58
C VAL A 66 -34.32 -5.68 -7.30
N ALA A 67 -34.61 -4.60 -8.04
CA ALA A 67 -35.86 -3.85 -7.89
C ALA A 67 -37.10 -4.64 -8.36
N THR A 68 -36.97 -5.41 -9.45
CA THR A 68 -38.10 -6.13 -10.06
C THR A 68 -38.32 -7.53 -9.47
N ARG A 69 -37.25 -8.22 -9.06
CA ARG A 69 -37.30 -9.62 -8.60
C ARG A 69 -36.80 -9.82 -7.17
N GLY A 70 -36.36 -8.77 -6.48
CA GLY A 70 -35.84 -8.86 -5.11
C GLY A 70 -36.82 -9.43 -4.10
N ASP A 71 -38.13 -9.22 -4.29
CA ASP A 71 -39.18 -9.78 -3.43
C ASP A 71 -39.49 -11.26 -3.75
N ALA A 72 -39.08 -11.75 -4.92
CA ALA A 72 -39.24 -13.15 -5.34
C ALA A 72 -38.07 -14.04 -4.90
N LEU A 73 -36.93 -13.45 -4.51
CA LEU A 73 -35.76 -14.16 -3.99
C LEU A 73 -35.99 -14.49 -2.52
N LEU A 74 -36.42 -15.73 -2.26
CA LEU A 74 -36.57 -16.26 -0.91
C LEU A 74 -35.26 -16.14 -0.13
N GLY A 75 -35.27 -15.32 0.92
CA GLY A 75 -34.15 -15.16 1.84
C GLY A 75 -33.40 -13.83 1.74
N LEU A 76 -33.60 -13.02 0.69
CA LEU A 76 -33.05 -11.67 0.64
C LEU A 76 -33.94 -10.69 1.39
N ARG A 77 -33.56 -10.35 2.62
CA ARG A 77 -34.24 -9.32 3.40
C ARG A 77 -33.96 -7.92 2.84
N SER A 78 -34.77 -6.93 3.22
CA SER A 78 -34.62 -5.54 2.74
C SER A 78 -33.24 -4.94 3.03
N ASP A 79 -32.61 -5.30 4.16
CA ASP A 79 -31.25 -4.92 4.52
C ASP A 79 -30.20 -5.52 3.57
N GLU A 80 -30.36 -6.79 3.21
CA GLU A 80 -29.45 -7.50 2.30
C GLU A 80 -29.58 -7.00 0.85
N ARG A 81 -30.79 -6.59 0.44
CA ARG A 81 -31.02 -5.94 -0.87
C ARG A 81 -30.32 -4.58 -0.96
N MET A 82 -30.42 -3.77 0.09
CA MET A 82 -29.70 -2.50 0.15
C MET A 82 -28.18 -2.70 0.14
N ALA A 83 -27.68 -3.73 0.83
CA ALA A 83 -26.27 -4.10 0.80
C ALA A 83 -25.81 -4.54 -0.60
N LEU A 84 -26.62 -5.32 -1.32
CA LEU A 84 -26.32 -5.78 -2.68
C LEU A 84 -26.30 -4.62 -3.70
N LEU A 85 -27.27 -3.71 -3.63
CA LEU A 85 -27.26 -2.50 -4.45
C LEU A 85 -26.03 -1.63 -4.16
N GLY A 86 -25.67 -1.49 -2.88
CA GLY A 86 -24.43 -0.83 -2.47
C GLY A 86 -23.18 -1.52 -3.01
N ALA A 87 -23.19 -2.85 -3.13
CA ALA A 87 -22.09 -3.61 -3.73
C ALA A 87 -21.97 -3.36 -5.23
N PHE A 88 -23.08 -3.30 -5.98
CA PHE A 88 -23.06 -2.93 -7.40
C PHE A 88 -22.56 -1.50 -7.62
N ASP A 89 -22.99 -0.54 -6.81
CA ASP A 89 -22.49 0.83 -6.86
C ASP A 89 -20.99 0.90 -6.53
N ALA A 90 -20.53 0.15 -5.52
CA ALA A 90 -19.11 0.08 -5.16
C ALA A 90 -18.25 -0.55 -6.28
N LEU A 91 -18.74 -1.61 -6.93
CA LEU A 91 -18.06 -2.25 -8.07
C LEU A 91 -17.99 -1.30 -9.27
N ARG A 92 -19.12 -0.67 -9.63
CA ARG A 92 -19.18 0.32 -10.71
C ARG A 92 -18.22 1.48 -10.47
N ASP A 93 -18.17 1.97 -9.24
CA ASP A 93 -17.31 3.09 -8.89
C ASP A 93 -15.82 2.70 -8.86
N ALA A 94 -15.48 1.49 -8.40
CA ALA A 94 -14.13 0.96 -8.47
C ALA A 94 -13.64 0.88 -9.93
N ASP A 95 -14.52 0.50 -10.86
CA ASP A 95 -14.20 0.43 -12.28
C ASP A 95 -14.26 1.79 -13.01
N ARG A 96 -15.08 2.73 -12.54
CA ARG A 96 -15.12 4.12 -13.04
C ARG A 96 -13.81 4.85 -12.70
N ASP A 97 -13.27 4.64 -11.51
CA ASP A 97 -11.99 5.21 -11.10
C ASP A 97 -10.83 4.70 -11.96
N CYS A 98 -10.92 3.49 -12.55
CA CYS A 98 -9.91 2.95 -13.47
C CYS A 98 -10.02 3.48 -14.91
N SER A 99 -10.97 4.36 -15.24
CA SER A 99 -11.22 4.85 -16.61
C SER A 99 -10.22 5.87 -17.16
N GLY A 100 -9.34 6.42 -16.31
CA GLY A 100 -8.18 7.23 -16.72
C GLY A 100 -6.86 6.47 -16.73
N ASP A 101 -6.88 5.18 -16.39
CA ASP A 101 -5.69 4.35 -16.10
C ASP A 101 -5.41 3.31 -17.20
N GLU A 102 -5.76 3.63 -18.46
CA GLU A 102 -5.53 2.71 -19.60
C GLU A 102 -4.04 2.40 -19.81
N ASP A 103 -3.16 3.35 -19.47
CA ASP A 103 -1.71 3.21 -19.52
C ASP A 103 -1.13 2.43 -18.32
N VAL A 104 -1.96 2.08 -17.34
CA VAL A 104 -1.57 1.28 -16.18
C VAL A 104 -1.88 -0.19 -16.46
N ASP A 105 -0.94 -1.07 -16.16
CA ASP A 105 -1.15 -2.50 -16.25
C ASP A 105 -2.24 -3.03 -15.28
N GLU A 106 -2.60 -4.29 -15.46
CA GLU A 106 -3.66 -4.93 -14.68
C GLU A 106 -3.35 -4.96 -13.17
N ALA A 107 -2.09 -5.18 -12.80
CA ALA A 107 -1.67 -5.18 -11.41
C ALA A 107 -1.78 -3.78 -10.78
N GLY A 108 -1.36 -2.73 -11.50
CA GLY A 108 -1.50 -1.35 -11.06
C GLY A 108 -2.95 -0.90 -10.94
N ARG A 109 -3.84 -1.29 -11.87
CA ARG A 109 -5.28 -1.01 -11.75
C ARG A 109 -5.89 -1.60 -10.49
N ARG A 110 -5.52 -2.84 -10.15
CA ARG A 110 -5.97 -3.50 -8.89
C ARG A 110 -5.43 -2.77 -7.66
N ALA A 111 -4.17 -2.33 -7.69
CA ALA A 111 -3.60 -1.53 -6.61
C ALA A 111 -4.35 -0.20 -6.41
N ILE A 112 -4.68 0.49 -7.52
CA ILE A 112 -5.45 1.74 -7.51
C ILE A 112 -6.86 1.52 -6.95
N GLY A 113 -7.57 0.50 -7.44
CA GLY A 113 -8.92 0.15 -6.97
C GLY A 113 -8.95 -0.14 -5.47
N LEU A 114 -7.98 -0.92 -4.96
CA LEU A 114 -7.87 -1.20 -3.53
C LEU A 114 -7.52 0.06 -2.72
N ALA A 115 -6.59 0.88 -3.20
CA ALA A 115 -6.19 2.11 -2.51
C ALA A 115 -7.37 3.09 -2.37
N ARG A 116 -8.10 3.34 -3.47
CA ARG A 116 -9.27 4.23 -3.48
C ARG A 116 -10.46 3.63 -2.72
N GLY A 117 -10.66 2.31 -2.82
CA GLY A 117 -11.67 1.59 -2.05
C GLY A 117 -11.47 1.72 -0.53
N LEU A 118 -10.23 1.58 -0.06
CA LEU A 118 -9.89 1.79 1.35
C LEU A 118 -10.10 3.23 1.80
N GLU A 119 -9.82 4.22 0.95
CA GLU A 119 -10.11 5.62 1.26
C GLU A 119 -11.61 5.83 1.48
N ARG A 120 -12.45 5.32 0.58
CA ARG A 120 -13.92 5.41 0.72
C ARG A 120 -14.41 4.81 2.04
N LEU A 121 -13.92 3.61 2.41
CA LEU A 121 -14.27 2.96 3.68
C LEU A 121 -13.78 3.74 4.90
N ARG A 122 -12.67 4.47 4.80
CA ARG A 122 -12.15 5.33 5.88
C ARG A 122 -12.91 6.65 6.00
N PHE A 123 -13.51 7.14 4.91
CA PHE A 123 -14.23 8.41 4.85
C PHE A 123 -15.76 8.29 4.97
N THR A 124 -16.33 7.07 5.09
CA THR A 124 -17.77 6.91 5.35
C THR A 124 -18.16 7.49 6.73
N PRO A 125 -19.00 8.54 6.80
CA PRO A 125 -19.44 9.12 8.06
C PRO A 125 -20.50 8.20 8.69
N GLY A 126 -20.07 7.35 9.63
CA GLY A 126 -20.96 6.43 10.35
C GLY A 126 -20.25 5.21 10.94
N HIS A 127 -19.14 4.79 10.36
CA HIS A 127 -18.19 3.87 11.00
C HIS A 127 -17.06 4.70 11.60
N HIS A 128 -17.34 5.36 12.73
CA HIS A 128 -16.28 5.50 13.72
C HIS A 128 -16.00 4.05 14.12
N PRO A 129 -14.83 3.45 13.82
CA PRO A 129 -14.48 2.22 14.50
C PRO A 129 -14.56 2.61 15.96
N ASP A 130 -15.51 2.03 16.68
CA ASP A 130 -15.59 2.18 18.11
C ASP A 130 -14.17 1.91 18.57
N THR A 131 -13.56 2.92 19.18
CA THR A 131 -12.30 2.79 19.90
C THR A 131 -12.58 1.77 20.99
N THR A 132 -12.53 0.49 20.62
CA THR A 132 -12.37 -0.60 21.57
C THR A 132 -11.11 -0.21 22.30
N ARG A 133 -11.30 0.02 23.59
CA ARG A 133 -10.33 0.46 24.60
C ARG A 133 -9.14 -0.50 24.74
N ASP A 134 -9.03 -1.47 23.84
CA ASP A 134 -8.11 -2.61 23.78
C ASP A 134 -7.32 -2.63 22.46
N ALA A 135 -7.48 -1.64 21.56
CA ALA A 135 -6.63 -1.52 20.39
C ALA A 135 -5.23 -1.05 20.82
N GLU A 136 -4.27 -1.98 20.79
CA GLU A 136 -2.85 -1.73 20.99
C GLU A 136 -2.40 -0.43 20.28
N PRO A 137 -1.55 0.41 20.90
CA PRO A 137 -1.08 1.68 20.32
C PRO A 137 -0.46 1.55 18.91
N GLY A 138 -0.02 0.34 18.53
CA GLY A 138 0.46 0.02 17.18
C GLY A 138 -0.64 -0.05 16.12
N ALA A 139 -1.85 -0.48 16.46
CA ALA A 139 -2.95 -0.66 15.50
C ALA A 139 -3.43 0.67 14.90
N ALA A 140 -3.34 1.78 15.65
CA ALA A 140 -3.68 3.11 15.16
C ALA A 140 -2.66 3.65 14.13
N LEU A 141 -1.39 3.21 14.21
CA LEU A 141 -0.34 3.57 13.24
C LEU A 141 -0.48 2.76 11.94
N ASP A 142 -0.97 1.52 12.02
CA ASP A 142 -1.26 0.63 10.89
C ASP A 142 -2.60 0.95 10.21
N ALA A 143 -3.59 1.48 10.95
CA ALA A 143 -4.94 1.75 10.45
C ALA A 143 -4.99 2.74 9.27
N ARG A 144 -3.95 3.56 9.09
CA ARG A 144 -3.86 4.56 8.01
C ARG A 144 -2.83 4.19 6.92
N GLY A 145 -2.11 3.08 7.04
CA GLY A 145 -1.15 2.61 6.06
C GLY A 145 -1.79 1.90 4.85
N PRO A 146 -0.99 1.51 3.85
CA PRO A 146 -1.45 0.66 2.76
C PRO A 146 -1.76 -0.75 3.29
N SER A 147 -2.72 -1.45 2.69
CA SER A 147 -2.91 -2.88 3.01
C SER A 147 -1.80 -3.72 2.37
N GLY A 148 -1.53 -4.88 2.94
CA GLY A 148 -0.56 -5.83 2.36
C GLY A 148 -0.95 -6.26 0.94
N GLU A 149 -2.24 -6.36 0.65
CA GLU A 149 -2.78 -6.67 -0.68
C GLU A 149 -2.49 -5.55 -1.68
N THR A 150 -2.72 -4.29 -1.30
CA THR A 150 -2.37 -3.12 -2.14
C THR A 150 -0.88 -3.12 -2.44
N LEU A 151 -0.03 -3.39 -1.44
CA LEU A 151 1.42 -3.45 -1.63
C LEU A 151 1.85 -4.58 -2.56
N ALA A 152 1.24 -5.76 -2.45
CA ALA A 152 1.52 -6.88 -3.35
C ALA A 152 1.24 -6.46 -4.79
N TRP A 153 0.02 -6.02 -5.09
CA TRP A 153 -0.34 -5.59 -6.45
C TRP A 153 0.54 -4.45 -6.97
N ALA A 154 0.88 -3.47 -6.14
CA ALA A 154 1.80 -2.39 -6.52
C ALA A 154 3.23 -2.88 -6.83
N LEU A 155 3.72 -3.90 -6.13
CA LEU A 155 5.02 -4.53 -6.41
C LEU A 155 5.03 -5.36 -7.69
N GLN A 156 3.88 -5.90 -8.10
CA GLN A 156 3.73 -6.65 -9.35
C GLN A 156 3.47 -5.74 -10.57
N CYS A 157 3.24 -4.45 -10.36
CA CYS A 157 3.04 -3.48 -11.42
C CYS A 157 4.32 -3.24 -12.23
N ASP A 158 4.21 -3.40 -13.55
CA ASP A 158 5.30 -3.13 -14.49
C ASP A 158 5.32 -1.65 -14.92
N THR A 159 4.17 -1.00 -15.00
CA THR A 159 4.00 0.42 -15.38
C THR A 159 4.01 1.35 -14.16
N GLN A 160 5.12 1.40 -13.42
CA GLN A 160 5.21 2.15 -12.15
C GLN A 160 5.00 3.67 -12.31
N ASP A 161 5.46 4.25 -13.42
CA ASP A 161 5.30 5.70 -13.68
C ASP A 161 3.84 6.09 -13.89
N SER A 162 3.09 5.28 -14.64
CA SER A 162 1.65 5.45 -14.85
C SER A 162 0.88 5.26 -13.54
N LEU A 163 1.25 4.23 -12.76
CA LEU A 163 0.66 3.96 -11.44
C LEU A 163 0.87 5.15 -10.49
N LEU A 164 2.10 5.68 -10.41
CA LEU A 164 2.42 6.86 -9.61
C LEU A 164 1.59 8.05 -10.06
N SER A 165 1.53 8.31 -11.37
CA SER A 165 0.77 9.44 -11.91
C SER A 165 -0.72 9.37 -11.55
N SER A 166 -1.32 8.18 -11.63
CA SER A 166 -2.72 7.96 -11.26
C SER A 166 -2.99 8.10 -9.75
N LEU A 167 -2.10 7.58 -8.92
CA LEU A 167 -2.24 7.67 -7.46
C LEU A 167 -1.94 9.09 -6.93
N LEU A 168 -1.05 9.82 -7.62
CA LEU A 168 -0.53 11.12 -7.21
C LEU A 168 -1.10 12.28 -8.05
N SER A 169 -2.27 12.12 -8.67
CA SER A 169 -2.83 13.10 -9.62
C SER A 169 -3.25 14.46 -9.02
N SER A 170 -3.20 14.65 -7.70
CA SER A 170 -3.61 15.90 -7.04
C SER A 170 -2.43 16.78 -6.61
N GLU A 171 -2.64 18.09 -6.45
CA GLU A 171 -1.62 19.01 -5.92
C GLU A 171 -1.14 18.65 -4.50
N SER A 172 -1.91 17.83 -3.74
CA SER A 172 -1.52 17.29 -2.44
C SER A 172 -0.59 16.07 -2.51
N ALA A 173 -0.27 15.59 -3.71
CA ALA A 173 0.54 14.40 -3.97
C ALA A 173 1.95 14.38 -3.35
N CYS A 174 2.47 15.55 -3.00
CA CYS A 174 3.79 15.66 -2.40
C CYS A 174 3.75 15.60 -0.87
N ALA A 175 2.60 15.50 -0.20
CA ALA A 175 2.59 15.40 1.26
C ALA A 175 3.08 14.02 1.74
N TRP A 176 3.90 13.99 2.80
CA TRP A 176 4.43 12.72 3.31
C TRP A 176 3.32 11.79 3.82
N SER A 177 2.24 12.35 4.36
CA SER A 177 1.07 11.59 4.79
C SER A 177 0.45 10.77 3.67
N GLU A 178 0.42 11.31 2.46
CA GLU A 178 -0.13 10.66 1.26
C GLU A 178 0.80 9.53 0.81
N LEU A 179 2.09 9.82 0.67
CA LEU A 179 3.09 8.81 0.30
C LEU A 179 3.15 7.66 1.29
N ARG A 180 3.05 7.96 2.59
CA ARG A 180 3.00 6.95 3.66
C ARG A 180 1.70 6.15 3.61
N ARG A 181 0.55 6.79 3.35
CA ARG A 181 -0.75 6.10 3.24
C ARG A 181 -0.76 5.12 2.07
N LEU A 182 -0.23 5.53 0.93
CA LEU A 182 -0.16 4.71 -0.29
C LEU A 182 1.01 3.72 -0.27
N GLY A 183 1.93 3.86 0.68
CA GLY A 183 3.11 3.01 0.78
C GLY A 183 4.12 3.21 -0.34
N VAL A 184 4.10 4.36 -1.02
CA VAL A 184 4.92 4.62 -2.22
C VAL A 184 6.39 4.21 -2.04
N PRO A 185 7.07 4.54 -0.91
CA PRO A 185 8.45 4.15 -0.70
C PRO A 185 8.72 2.64 -0.60
N LEU A 186 7.68 1.81 -0.44
CA LEU A 186 7.81 0.37 -0.25
C LEU A 186 7.77 -0.42 -1.56
N TRP A 187 7.24 0.16 -2.63
CA TRP A 187 7.03 -0.55 -3.90
C TRP A 187 7.66 0.12 -5.13
N VAL A 188 8.04 1.40 -5.06
CA VAL A 188 8.79 2.06 -6.14
C VAL A 188 10.15 1.38 -6.32
N ARG A 189 10.47 0.98 -7.56
CA ARG A 189 11.73 0.30 -7.90
C ARG A 189 12.85 1.25 -8.33
N ASP A 190 12.52 2.42 -8.85
CA ASP A 190 13.53 3.41 -9.23
C ASP A 190 13.96 4.27 -8.03
N ASP A 191 15.22 4.10 -7.63
CA ASP A 191 15.86 4.91 -6.58
C ASP A 191 15.88 6.40 -6.93
N GLY A 192 15.98 6.75 -8.21
CA GLY A 192 16.00 8.14 -8.68
C GLY A 192 14.67 8.83 -8.40
N GLU A 193 13.58 8.23 -8.88
CA GLU A 193 12.22 8.70 -8.64
C GLU A 193 11.85 8.69 -7.16
N LEU A 194 12.22 7.63 -6.42
CA LEU A 194 11.99 7.57 -4.98
C LEU A 194 12.65 8.75 -4.24
N ARG A 195 13.92 9.06 -4.56
CA ARG A 195 14.62 10.21 -3.97
C ARG A 195 13.94 11.53 -4.33
N ARG A 196 13.42 11.67 -5.55
CA ARG A 196 12.68 12.86 -6.01
C ARG A 196 11.41 13.05 -5.20
N LEU A 197 10.61 12.00 -5.06
CA LEU A 197 9.35 12.02 -4.30
C LEU A 197 9.58 12.33 -2.82
N VAL A 198 10.57 11.68 -2.19
CA VAL A 198 10.90 11.92 -0.78
C VAL A 198 11.45 13.33 -0.56
N ASP A 199 12.25 13.88 -1.48
CA ASP A 199 12.73 15.27 -1.38
C ASP A 199 11.59 16.28 -1.54
N ALA A 200 10.67 16.04 -2.50
CA ALA A 200 9.47 16.84 -2.66
C ALA A 200 8.62 16.83 -1.38
N ALA A 201 8.47 15.67 -0.75
CA ALA A 201 7.77 15.55 0.51
C ALA A 201 8.44 16.24 1.68
N ALA A 202 9.77 16.13 1.79
CA ALA A 202 10.52 16.86 2.80
C ALA A 202 10.37 18.39 2.65
N ARG A 203 10.31 18.90 1.41
CA ARG A 203 10.06 20.32 1.13
C ARG A 203 8.64 20.73 1.49
N ALA A 204 7.64 19.94 1.13
CA ALA A 204 6.24 20.21 1.43
C ALA A 204 5.98 20.25 2.95
N GLU A 205 6.52 19.28 3.69
CA GLU A 205 6.43 19.22 5.15
C GLU A 205 7.12 20.42 5.82
N PHE A 206 8.29 20.82 5.31
CA PHE A 206 8.97 22.02 5.81
C PHE A 206 8.18 23.30 5.52
N ALA A 207 7.60 23.43 4.33
CA ALA A 207 6.81 24.59 3.94
C ALA A 207 5.56 24.77 4.81
N ALA A 208 4.93 23.66 5.22
CA ALA A 208 3.75 23.66 6.07
C ALA A 208 4.06 24.11 7.52
N THR A 209 5.08 23.52 8.13
CA THR A 209 5.32 23.69 9.59
C THR A 209 6.33 24.78 9.89
N ARG A 210 7.28 25.06 8.97
CA ARG A 210 8.44 25.96 9.15
C ARG A 210 9.35 25.63 10.34
N ASP A 211 9.11 24.53 11.04
CA ASP A 211 9.96 23.98 12.08
C ASP A 211 10.56 22.66 11.59
N PRO A 212 11.87 22.60 11.29
CA PRO A 212 12.52 21.37 10.86
C PRO A 212 12.66 20.35 11.99
N GLY A 213 12.57 20.75 13.26
CA GLY A 213 12.70 19.87 14.42
C GLY A 213 11.36 19.44 15.03
N GLY A 214 10.24 19.84 14.44
CA GLY A 214 8.91 19.59 14.99
C GLY A 214 8.51 18.10 15.01
N GLU A 215 7.22 17.85 15.22
CA GLU A 215 6.66 16.49 15.18
C GLU A 215 6.60 15.92 13.76
N ASN A 216 6.69 16.79 12.74
CA ASN A 216 6.67 16.38 11.34
C ASN A 216 7.98 15.69 10.94
N PRO A 217 7.93 14.71 10.03
CA PRO A 217 9.09 13.92 9.65
C PRO A 217 10.06 14.64 8.70
N CYS A 218 9.98 15.97 8.52
CA CYS A 218 10.86 16.73 7.63
C CYS A 218 12.35 16.42 7.84
N ALA A 219 12.82 16.52 9.10
CA ALA A 219 14.22 16.23 9.41
C ALA A 219 14.61 14.79 9.10
N LEU A 220 13.72 13.84 9.42
CA LEU A 220 13.93 12.42 9.17
C LEU A 220 14.05 12.13 7.68
N LEU A 221 13.21 12.74 6.84
CA LEU A 221 13.25 12.55 5.38
C LEU A 221 14.55 13.07 4.78
N TYR A 222 15.02 14.25 5.19
CA TYR A 222 16.31 14.77 4.72
C TYR A 222 17.51 13.93 5.22
N ALA A 223 17.45 13.42 6.45
CA ALA A 223 18.47 12.52 6.97
C ALA A 223 18.49 11.19 6.21
N ALA A 224 17.32 10.61 5.91
CA ALA A 224 17.19 9.38 5.12
C ALA A 224 17.74 9.55 3.68
N LEU A 225 17.62 10.75 3.11
CA LEU A 225 18.23 11.11 1.82
C LEU A 225 19.75 11.37 1.89
N GLY A 226 20.36 11.35 3.08
CA GLY A 226 21.76 11.72 3.29
C GLY A 226 22.06 13.21 3.09
N ARG A 227 21.02 14.07 3.04
CA ARG A 227 21.14 15.51 2.78
C ARG A 227 21.31 16.32 4.07
N THR A 228 22.29 15.94 4.89
CA THR A 228 22.58 16.59 6.20
C THR A 228 22.98 18.05 6.06
N SER A 229 23.61 18.42 4.95
CA SER A 229 23.97 19.82 4.62
C SER A 229 22.73 20.72 4.47
N VAL A 230 21.67 20.21 3.84
CA VAL A 230 20.38 20.92 3.71
C VAL A 230 19.76 21.08 5.08
N LEU A 231 19.73 20.02 5.88
CA LEU A 231 19.23 20.03 7.25
C LEU A 231 19.95 21.09 8.12
N ALA A 232 21.29 21.15 8.05
CA ALA A 232 22.08 22.17 8.75
C ALA A 232 21.73 23.60 8.30
N GLY A 233 21.51 23.81 6.99
CA GLY A 233 21.04 25.07 6.45
C GLY A 233 19.65 25.48 6.96
N LEU A 234 18.71 24.54 7.05
CA LEU A 234 17.37 24.77 7.59
C LEU A 234 17.42 25.17 9.08
N PHE A 235 18.21 24.48 9.91
CA PHE A 235 18.37 24.84 11.32
C PHE A 235 19.08 26.18 11.52
N LYS A 236 20.02 26.53 10.63
CA LYS A 236 20.64 27.86 10.63
C LYS A 236 19.61 28.95 10.34
N ALA A 237 18.71 28.72 9.38
CA ALA A 237 17.61 29.65 9.08
C ALA A 237 16.59 29.75 10.24
N ALA A 238 16.33 28.64 10.94
CA ALA A 238 15.51 28.59 12.15
C ALA A 238 16.20 29.17 13.41
N ARG A 239 17.40 29.75 13.28
CA ARG A 239 18.21 30.34 14.36
C ARG A 239 18.74 29.37 15.42
N ASP A 240 18.74 28.06 15.15
CA ASP A 240 19.41 27.06 16.02
C ASP A 240 20.84 26.79 15.53
N THR A 241 21.77 27.66 15.95
CA THR A 241 23.16 27.60 15.50
C THR A 241 23.92 26.39 16.03
N ARG A 242 23.61 25.92 17.24
CA ARG A 242 24.29 24.77 17.87
C ARG A 242 23.98 23.48 17.12
N LEU A 243 22.70 23.31 16.78
CA LEU A 243 22.25 22.14 16.06
C LEU A 243 22.70 22.18 14.60
N ALA A 244 22.67 23.35 13.96
CA ALA A 244 23.21 23.52 12.61
C ALA A 244 24.71 23.17 12.52
N GLU A 245 25.51 23.59 13.51
CA GLU A 245 26.93 23.23 13.57
C GLU A 245 27.10 21.72 13.77
N PHE A 246 26.33 21.10 14.66
CA PHE A 246 26.36 19.65 14.86
C PHE A 246 26.05 18.88 13.56
N LEU A 247 25.01 19.28 12.84
CA LEU A 247 24.56 18.64 11.61
C LEU A 247 25.48 18.88 10.41
N SER A 248 26.33 19.90 10.47
CA SER A 248 27.37 20.16 9.47
C SER A 248 28.59 19.23 9.60
N ARG A 249 28.68 18.45 10.69
CA ARG A 249 29.79 17.51 10.91
C ARG A 249 29.69 16.31 9.99
N ASN A 250 30.81 15.63 9.81
CA ASN A 250 30.86 14.41 9.02
C ASN A 250 30.43 13.19 9.85
N PHE A 251 29.25 12.66 9.59
CA PHE A 251 28.72 11.48 10.29
C PHE A 251 29.33 10.14 9.80
N ALA A 252 30.25 10.16 8.82
CA ALA A 252 31.06 8.98 8.54
C ALA A 252 31.99 8.61 9.73
N GLU A 253 32.39 9.59 10.54
CA GLU A 253 33.28 9.40 11.68
C GLU A 253 32.54 8.82 12.90
N ASP A 254 33.08 7.74 13.50
CA ASP A 254 32.46 7.07 14.67
C ASP A 254 32.21 8.03 15.83
N ARG A 255 33.13 8.97 16.07
CA ARG A 255 33.00 9.99 17.13
C ARG A 255 31.73 10.83 16.98
N HIS A 256 31.37 11.18 15.75
CA HIS A 256 30.19 11.99 15.46
C HIS A 256 28.90 11.16 15.52
N ARG A 257 28.94 9.90 15.10
CA ARG A 257 27.84 8.93 15.29
C ARG A 257 27.55 8.64 16.76
N GLU A 258 28.57 8.44 17.60
CA GLU A 258 28.37 8.25 19.04
C GLU A 258 27.73 9.47 19.70
N ALA A 259 28.10 10.68 19.26
CA ALA A 259 27.47 11.91 19.75
C ALA A 259 26.01 12.02 19.27
N ALA A 260 25.71 11.64 18.03
CA ALA A 260 24.35 11.59 17.49
C ALA A 260 23.49 10.60 18.29
N LEU A 261 24.01 9.40 18.56
CA LEU A 261 23.35 8.36 19.34
C LEU A 261 23.00 8.84 20.76
N LYS A 262 23.95 9.48 21.46
CA LYS A 262 23.71 10.06 22.79
C LYS A 262 22.62 11.14 22.74
N ASN A 263 22.62 11.97 21.70
CA ASN A 263 21.61 13.00 21.49
C ASN A 263 20.24 12.38 21.17
N ALA A 264 20.19 11.28 20.41
CA ALA A 264 18.96 10.56 20.08
C ALA A 264 18.28 10.03 21.35
N TYR A 265 19.02 9.37 22.25
CA TYR A 265 18.47 8.91 23.53
C TYR A 265 18.01 10.07 24.43
N ALA A 266 18.76 11.18 24.46
CA ALA A 266 18.35 12.37 25.20
C ALA A 266 17.04 12.98 24.64
N LEU A 267 16.81 12.90 23.33
CA LEU A 267 15.56 13.35 22.69
C LEU A 267 14.40 12.39 22.97
N MET A 268 14.64 11.08 23.05
CA MET A 268 13.63 10.12 23.50
C MET A 268 13.15 10.41 24.92
N SER A 269 14.06 10.74 25.84
CA SER A 269 13.70 11.13 27.22
C SER A 269 12.85 12.41 27.29
N LYS A 270 12.85 13.22 26.21
CA LYS A 270 12.03 14.43 26.07
C LYS A 270 10.77 14.21 25.25
N HIS A 271 10.40 12.96 24.96
CA HIS A 271 9.26 12.57 24.13
C HIS A 271 9.28 13.12 22.69
N ARG A 272 10.45 13.54 22.18
CA ARG A 272 10.61 14.03 20.81
C ARG A 272 11.01 12.90 19.87
N TYR A 273 10.10 11.93 19.66
CA TYR A 273 10.40 10.67 18.98
C TYR A 273 10.76 10.84 17.50
N ALA A 274 10.01 11.64 16.74
CA ALA A 274 10.28 11.87 15.31
C ALA A 274 11.66 12.49 15.09
N PHE A 275 12.02 13.45 15.95
CA PHE A 275 13.33 14.08 15.89
C PHE A 275 14.44 13.14 16.38
N ALA A 276 14.20 12.34 17.42
CA ALA A 276 15.14 11.30 17.85
C ALA A 276 15.44 10.30 16.73
N ALA A 277 14.43 9.87 15.97
CA ALA A 277 14.60 8.99 14.81
C ALA A 277 15.56 9.58 13.77
N THR A 278 15.53 10.90 13.56
CA THR A 278 16.48 11.58 12.67
C THR A 278 17.93 11.33 13.13
N PHE A 279 18.22 11.46 14.42
CA PHE A 279 19.57 11.25 14.94
C PHE A 279 20.01 9.79 14.94
N PHE A 280 19.08 8.83 14.96
CA PHE A 280 19.42 7.41 14.80
C PHE A 280 19.81 7.07 13.36
N VAL A 281 19.34 7.84 12.38
CA VAL A 281 19.67 7.66 10.95
C VAL A 281 21.02 8.28 10.59
N LEU A 282 21.44 9.34 11.30
CA LEU A 282 22.74 10.02 11.13
C LEU A 282 23.92 9.16 11.62
#